data_AF-X0ZC51-F1
#
_entry.id   AF-X0ZC51-F1
#
_cell.length_a   1.000
_cell.length_b   1.000
_cell.length_c   1.000
_cell.angle_alpha   90.00
_cell.angle_beta   90.00
_cell.angle_gamma   90.00
#
_symmetry.space_group_name_H-M   'P 1'
#
loop_
_entity.id
_entity.type
_entity.pdbx_description
1 polymer ?
#
loop_
_entity_poly.entity_id
_entity_poly.type
_entity_poly.pdbx_seq_one_letter_code
_entity_poly.pdbx_strand_id
1 'polypeptide(L)'
;SLLATIHDIGKVAILDVILNKKQNLSKKEWDIIKRHPEIGYRIAVSSKQLSSIAEYILTVHEWWDGNGYPQGLKGEDIPVLSRIIAAVDAYEVMITGRPYKKAVSKSEAIAELEKCSGTQFDPRLVKKFIRILKRNRKY
;
A
#
# COMPACT_ATOMS: atom_id res chain seq x y z
N SER A 1 8.20 -4.58 -10.38
CA SER A 1 8.68 -5.67 -9.50
C SER A 1 7.54 -6.63 -9.27
N LEU A 2 7.79 -7.94 -9.14
CA LEU A 2 6.78 -8.96 -8.85
C LEU A 2 5.95 -8.61 -7.60
N LEU A 3 6.59 -8.12 -6.54
CA LEU A 3 5.91 -7.67 -5.32
C LEU A 3 4.86 -6.59 -5.60
N ALA A 4 5.16 -5.62 -6.48
CA ALA A 4 4.19 -4.58 -6.82
C ALA A 4 2.93 -5.16 -7.50
N THR A 5 3.07 -6.26 -8.25
CA THR A 5 1.95 -6.92 -8.91
C THR A 5 1.14 -7.80 -7.94
N ILE A 6 1.76 -8.37 -6.92
CA ILE A 6 1.13 -9.40 -6.08
C ILE A 6 0.94 -9.01 -4.61
N HIS A 7 1.32 -7.80 -4.20
CA HIS A 7 1.13 -7.36 -2.81
C HIS A 7 -0.32 -7.45 -2.33
N ASP A 8 -1.26 -7.37 -3.28
CA ASP A 8 -2.70 -7.47 -3.04
C ASP A 8 -3.29 -8.88 -3.26
N ILE A 9 -2.47 -9.92 -3.47
CA ILE A 9 -2.96 -11.27 -3.83
C ILE A 9 -3.98 -11.85 -2.83
N GLY A 10 -3.88 -11.45 -1.56
CA GLY A 10 -4.85 -11.87 -0.54
C GLY A 10 -6.27 -11.33 -0.74
N LYS A 11 -6.48 -10.32 -1.60
CA LYS A 11 -7.81 -9.84 -1.96
C LYS A 11 -8.67 -10.89 -2.65
N VAL A 12 -8.06 -11.97 -3.18
CA VAL A 12 -8.80 -13.12 -3.74
C VAL A 12 -9.80 -13.76 -2.75
N ALA A 13 -9.57 -13.59 -1.45
CA ALA A 13 -10.45 -14.10 -0.40
C ALA A 13 -11.52 -13.08 0.08
N ILE A 14 -11.58 -11.90 -0.55
CA ILE A 14 -12.50 -10.83 -0.18
C ILE A 14 -13.64 -10.80 -1.21
N LEU A 15 -14.88 -10.72 -0.73
CA LEU A 15 -16.06 -10.72 -1.61
C LEU A 15 -16.06 -9.52 -2.56
N ASP A 16 -16.42 -9.75 -3.83
CA ASP A 16 -16.49 -8.71 -4.85
C ASP A 16 -17.43 -7.56 -4.50
N VAL A 17 -18.52 -7.84 -3.77
CA VAL A 17 -19.48 -6.83 -3.30
C VAL A 17 -18.81 -5.81 -2.36
N ILE A 18 -17.76 -6.22 -1.64
CA ILE A 18 -16.96 -5.34 -0.78
C ILE A 18 -15.91 -4.61 -1.61
N LEU A 19 -15.16 -5.33 -2.46
CA LEU A 19 -14.08 -4.74 -3.27
C LEU A 19 -14.57 -3.68 -4.26
N ASN A 20 -15.74 -3.89 -4.85
CA ASN A 20 -16.30 -3.03 -5.91
C ASN A 20 -17.36 -2.05 -5.40
N LYS A 21 -17.51 -1.91 -4.08
CA LYS A 21 -18.51 -1.01 -3.48
C LYS A 21 -18.26 0.44 -3.89
N LYS A 22 -19.31 1.13 -4.36
CA LYS A 22 -19.24 2.55 -4.73
C LYS A 22 -19.43 3.50 -3.55
N GLN A 23 -20.07 3.02 -2.48
CA GLN A 23 -20.23 3.78 -1.24
C GLN A 23 -19.03 3.54 -0.32
N ASN A 24 -18.89 4.41 0.68
CA ASN A 24 -17.91 4.20 1.74
C ASN A 24 -18.11 2.84 2.41
N LEU A 25 -16.99 2.18 2.68
CA LEU A 25 -16.94 0.94 3.42
C LEU A 25 -17.26 1.22 4.89
N SER A 26 -18.10 0.37 5.48
CA SER A 26 -18.34 0.33 6.91
C SER A 26 -17.09 -0.15 7.66
N LYS A 27 -17.05 0.06 8.98
CA LYS A 27 -15.94 -0.43 9.83
C LYS A 27 -15.72 -1.93 9.66
N LYS A 28 -16.79 -2.74 9.66
CA LYS A 28 -16.70 -4.20 9.50
C LYS A 28 -16.14 -4.60 8.13
N GLU A 29 -16.53 -3.91 7.06
CA GLU A 29 -15.99 -4.16 5.72
C GLU A 29 -14.50 -3.76 5.63
N TRP A 30 -14.11 -2.67 6.29
CA TRP A 30 -12.71 -2.31 6.44
C TRP A 30 -11.92 -3.37 7.20
N ASP A 31 -12.45 -3.90 8.30
CA ASP A 31 -11.79 -4.96 9.08
C ASP A 31 -11.60 -6.24 8.24
N ILE A 32 -12.55 -6.56 7.35
CA ILE A 32 -12.41 -7.66 6.39
C ILE A 32 -11.29 -7.38 5.39
N ILE A 33 -11.27 -6.19 4.76
CA ILE A 33 -10.23 -5.81 3.80
C ILE A 33 -8.85 -5.83 4.45
N LYS A 34 -8.71 -5.37 5.70
CA LYS A 34 -7.42 -5.32 6.41
C LYS A 34 -6.78 -6.69 6.64
N ARG A 35 -7.51 -7.79 6.46
CA ARG A 35 -6.97 -9.17 6.57
C ARG A 35 -6.23 -9.63 5.31
N HIS A 36 -6.39 -8.95 4.18
CA HIS A 36 -5.77 -9.39 2.93
C HIS A 36 -4.23 -9.53 3.00
N PRO A 37 -3.44 -8.75 3.77
CA PRO A 37 -1.99 -8.93 3.83
C PRO A 37 -1.63 -10.28 4.48
N GLU A 38 -2.33 -10.66 5.55
CA GLU A 38 -2.12 -11.94 6.22
C GLU A 38 -2.54 -13.13 5.35
N ILE A 39 -3.63 -12.97 4.58
CA ILE A 39 -4.07 -13.99 3.62
C ILE A 39 -3.03 -14.12 2.50
N GLY A 40 -2.56 -12.99 1.95
CA GLY A 40 -1.53 -12.95 0.92
C GLY A 40 -0.22 -13.58 1.37
N TYR A 41 0.21 -13.30 2.61
CA TYR A 41 1.35 -13.95 3.25
C TYR A 41 1.21 -15.48 3.29
N ARG A 42 0.06 -15.99 3.75
CA ARG A 42 -0.22 -17.44 3.83
C ARG A 42 -0.18 -18.11 2.44
N ILE A 43 -0.71 -17.44 1.42
CA ILE A 43 -0.64 -17.90 0.03
C ILE A 43 0.82 -17.93 -0.44
N ALA A 44 1.57 -16.84 -0.22
CA ALA A 44 2.92 -16.68 -0.71
C ALA A 44 3.91 -17.65 -0.04
N VAL A 45 3.83 -17.85 1.28
CA VAL A 45 4.73 -18.76 2.00
C VAL A 45 4.54 -20.23 1.59
N SER A 46 3.33 -20.58 1.14
CA SER A 46 3.00 -21.92 0.65
C SER A 46 3.55 -22.21 -0.74
N SER A 47 4.11 -21.20 -1.43
CA SER A 47 4.73 -21.33 -2.75
C SER A 47 6.24 -21.10 -2.67
N LYS A 48 7.03 -22.07 -3.15
CA LYS A 48 8.50 -21.94 -3.23
C LYS A 48 8.95 -20.71 -4.02
N GLN A 49 8.15 -20.26 -5.00
CA GLN A 49 8.48 -19.12 -5.84
C GLN A 49 8.20 -17.78 -5.16
N LEU A 50 7.23 -17.74 -4.23
CA LEU A 50 6.74 -16.51 -3.61
C LEU A 50 7.19 -16.34 -2.16
N SER A 51 7.69 -17.41 -1.52
CA SER A 51 8.07 -17.39 -0.11
C SER A 51 9.10 -16.30 0.23
N SER A 52 10.01 -15.99 -0.70
CA SER A 52 11.03 -14.94 -0.54
C SER A 52 10.45 -13.52 -0.46
N ILE A 53 9.21 -13.32 -0.88
CA ILE A 53 8.52 -12.02 -0.83
C ILE A 53 7.30 -12.00 0.09
N ALA A 54 6.98 -13.12 0.75
CA ALA A 54 5.83 -13.24 1.63
C ALA A 54 5.82 -12.17 2.72
N GLU A 55 6.98 -11.93 3.36
CA GLU A 55 7.11 -10.92 4.42
C GLU A 55 6.80 -9.50 3.93
N TYR A 56 7.17 -9.17 2.69
CA TYR A 56 6.87 -7.86 2.13
C TYR A 56 5.38 -7.69 1.82
N ILE A 57 4.70 -8.77 1.43
CA ILE A 57 3.23 -8.78 1.24
C ILE A 57 2.54 -8.51 2.58
N LEU A 58 3.02 -9.13 3.67
CA LEU A 58 2.45 -8.96 5.00
C LEU A 58 2.56 -7.52 5.51
N THR A 59 3.69 -6.87 5.24
CA THR A 59 4.08 -5.60 5.87
C THR A 59 3.86 -4.36 5.00
N VAL A 60 3.28 -4.49 3.79
CA VAL A 60 3.09 -3.37 2.86
C VAL A 60 2.13 -2.29 3.37
N HIS A 61 1.25 -2.64 4.33
CA HIS A 61 0.31 -1.71 4.95
C HIS A 61 0.72 -1.24 6.34
N GLU A 62 1.94 -1.56 6.77
CA GLU A 62 2.53 -0.96 7.96
C GLU A 62 2.84 0.51 7.73
N TRP A 63 2.66 1.32 8.77
CA TRP A 63 2.84 2.77 8.71
C TRP A 63 4.07 3.15 9.51
N TRP A 64 4.80 4.15 9.01
CA TRP A 64 6.04 4.61 9.63
C TRP A 64 5.91 4.94 11.13
N ASP A 65 4.75 5.41 11.58
CA ASP A 65 4.45 5.76 12.97
C ASP A 65 4.00 4.59 13.86
N GLY A 66 3.73 3.40 13.29
CA GLY A 66 3.24 2.22 13.99
C GLY A 66 1.71 2.07 14.01
N ASN A 67 0.95 2.97 13.38
CA ASN A 67 -0.52 2.90 13.32
C ASN A 67 -1.05 2.07 12.13
N GLY A 68 -0.14 1.40 11.42
CA GLY A 68 -0.45 0.51 10.30
C GLY A 68 -0.97 -0.85 10.75
N TYR A 69 -0.99 -1.79 9.82
CA TYR A 69 -1.47 -3.16 10.06
C TYR A 69 -0.72 -4.15 9.15
N PRO A 70 -0.67 -5.45 9.51
CA PRO A 70 -1.36 -6.11 10.62
C PRO A 70 -0.60 -6.18 11.96
N GLN A 71 0.71 -5.94 11.97
CA GLN A 71 1.59 -6.15 13.12
C GLN A 71 1.87 -4.85 13.90
N GLY A 72 1.63 -3.67 13.32
CA GLY A 72 1.92 -2.39 13.97
C GLY A 72 3.42 -2.10 14.04
N LEU A 73 4.17 -2.53 13.03
CA LEU A 73 5.60 -2.27 12.91
C LEU A 73 5.85 -0.77 12.75
N LYS A 74 6.97 -0.29 13.27
CA LYS A 74 7.30 1.14 13.28
C LYS A 74 8.66 1.40 12.66
N GLY A 75 8.76 2.50 11.93
CA GLY A 75 10.04 3.00 11.44
C GLY A 75 10.80 1.99 10.59
N GLU A 76 11.98 1.61 11.06
CA GLU A 76 12.89 0.72 10.33
C GLU A 76 12.62 -0.77 10.55
N ASP A 77 11.75 -1.13 11.50
CA ASP A 77 11.26 -2.50 11.67
C ASP A 77 10.44 -2.93 10.45
N ILE A 78 9.87 -1.95 9.72
CA ILE A 78 9.22 -2.19 8.43
C ILE A 78 10.30 -2.43 7.36
N PRO A 79 10.26 -3.55 6.62
CA PRO A 79 11.21 -3.79 5.55
C PRO A 79 11.24 -2.64 4.53
N VAL A 80 12.43 -2.28 4.06
CA VAL A 80 12.61 -1.12 3.15
C VAL A 80 11.79 -1.27 1.86
N LEU A 81 11.66 -2.49 1.34
CA LEU A 81 10.85 -2.76 0.15
C LEU A 81 9.37 -2.49 0.40
N SER A 82 8.84 -2.89 1.57
CA SER A 82 7.45 -2.62 1.97
C SER A 82 7.20 -1.11 2.05
N ARG A 83 8.11 -0.35 2.67
CA ARG A 83 8.01 1.12 2.75
C ARG A 83 8.02 1.79 1.37
N ILE A 84 8.81 1.26 0.43
CA ILE A 84 8.84 1.76 -0.96
C ILE A 84 7.50 1.47 -1.66
N ILE A 85 7.03 0.22 -1.60
CA ILE A 85 5.78 -0.18 -2.26
C ILE A 85 4.59 0.57 -1.68
N ALA A 86 4.52 0.77 -0.36
CA ALA A 86 3.44 1.52 0.28
C ALA A 86 3.29 2.94 -0.30
N ALA A 87 4.40 3.66 -0.48
CA ALA A 87 4.38 5.02 -1.04
C ALA A 87 4.03 5.02 -2.54
N VAL A 88 4.52 4.04 -3.30
CA VAL A 88 4.24 3.92 -4.74
C VAL A 88 2.78 3.53 -5.00
N ASP A 89 2.26 2.53 -4.27
CA ASP A 89 0.87 2.10 -4.38
C ASP A 89 -0.10 3.22 -4.00
N ALA A 90 0.16 3.92 -2.89
CA ALA A 90 -0.67 5.05 -2.48
C ALA A 90 -0.72 6.15 -3.55
N TYR A 91 0.42 6.48 -4.18
CA TYR A 91 0.47 7.44 -5.27
C TYR A 91 -0.34 6.98 -6.49
N GLU A 92 -0.16 5.75 -6.94
CA GLU A 92 -0.86 5.18 -8.08
C GLU A 92 -2.38 5.16 -7.84
N VAL A 93 -2.80 4.68 -6.68
CA VAL A 93 -4.19 4.67 -6.23
C VAL A 93 -4.79 6.08 -6.22
N MET A 94 -4.03 7.09 -5.77
CA MET A 94 -4.52 8.46 -5.75
C MET A 94 -4.78 9.01 -7.16
N ILE A 95 -3.90 8.72 -8.13
CA ILE A 95 -4.02 9.27 -9.48
C ILE A 95 -4.91 8.45 -10.42
N THR A 96 -5.19 7.20 -10.08
CA THR A 96 -6.12 6.31 -10.84
C THR A 96 -7.51 6.26 -10.23
N GLY A 97 -7.61 6.48 -8.91
CA GLY A 97 -8.86 6.42 -8.17
C GLY A 97 -9.26 5.00 -7.76
N ARG A 98 -10.43 4.90 -7.12
CA ARG A 98 -11.08 3.67 -6.66
C ARG A 98 -12.59 3.75 -6.93
N PRO A 99 -13.34 2.64 -6.91
CA PRO A 99 -14.79 2.65 -7.10
C PRO A 99 -15.56 3.68 -6.26
N TYR A 100 -15.10 3.93 -5.02
CA TYR A 100 -15.70 4.88 -4.08
C TYR A 100 -14.94 6.22 -3.94
N LYS A 101 -13.82 6.42 -4.64
CA LYS A 101 -13.00 7.64 -4.52
C LYS A 101 -12.42 8.05 -5.87
N LYS A 102 -12.77 9.23 -6.35
CA LYS A 102 -12.25 9.76 -7.62
C LYS A 102 -10.73 9.95 -7.56
N ALA A 103 -10.09 9.81 -8.71
CA ALA A 103 -8.70 10.17 -8.90
C ALA A 103 -8.46 11.66 -8.57
N VAL A 104 -7.27 11.97 -8.07
CA VAL A 104 -6.76 13.33 -7.86
C VAL A 104 -5.61 13.62 -8.82
N SER A 105 -5.26 14.89 -8.98
CA SER A 105 -4.12 15.28 -9.81
C SER A 105 -2.79 14.79 -9.24
N LYS A 106 -1.77 14.65 -10.10
CA LYS A 106 -0.41 14.31 -9.66
C LYS A 106 0.14 15.29 -8.61
N SER A 107 -0.23 16.57 -8.69
CA SER A 107 0.15 17.59 -7.70
C SER A 107 -0.52 17.35 -6.35
N GLU A 108 -1.80 17.03 -6.33
CA GLU A 108 -2.53 16.70 -5.09
C GLU A 108 -1.99 15.41 -4.47
N ALA A 109 -1.70 14.39 -5.28
CA ALA A 109 -1.08 13.15 -4.81
C ALA A 109 0.31 13.39 -4.19
N ILE A 110 1.13 14.27 -4.78
CA ILE A 110 2.43 14.67 -4.20
C ILE A 110 2.22 15.41 -2.88
N ALA A 111 1.28 16.34 -2.80
CA ALA A 111 0.99 17.09 -1.57
C ALA A 111 0.53 16.17 -0.44
N GLU A 112 -0.30 15.16 -0.75
CA GLU A 112 -0.75 14.18 0.24
C GLU A 112 0.41 13.27 0.71
N LEU A 113 1.32 12.86 -0.19
CA LEU A 113 2.54 12.14 0.21
C LEU A 113 3.42 12.98 1.15
N GLU A 114 3.59 14.28 0.87
CA GLU A 114 4.35 15.20 1.74
C GLU A 114 3.68 15.34 3.11
N LYS A 115 2.36 15.48 3.14
CA LYS A 115 1.56 15.56 4.37
C LYS A 115 1.65 14.30 5.23
N CYS A 116 1.64 13.12 4.60
CA CYS A 116 1.72 11.83 5.28
C CYS A 116 3.16 11.34 5.54
N SER A 117 4.15 12.20 5.27
CA SER A 117 5.56 11.94 5.52
C SER A 117 5.85 11.90 7.02
N GLY A 118 6.48 10.82 7.50
CA GLY A 118 6.76 10.63 8.93
C GLY A 118 5.59 10.10 9.76
N THR A 119 4.42 9.89 9.15
CA THR A 119 3.28 9.19 9.76
C THR A 119 3.00 7.88 9.03
N GLN A 120 2.37 7.96 7.86
CA GLN A 120 2.13 6.78 7.04
C GLN A 120 3.40 6.30 6.32
N PHE A 121 4.22 7.22 5.84
CA PHE A 121 5.34 6.89 4.95
C PHE A 121 6.71 7.28 5.53
N ASP A 122 7.75 6.50 5.18
CA ASP A 122 9.13 6.85 5.53
C ASP A 122 9.51 8.20 4.90
N PRO A 123 9.91 9.20 5.70
CA PRO A 123 10.14 10.55 5.21
C PRO A 123 11.32 10.65 4.23
N ARG A 124 12.31 9.76 4.37
CA ARG A 124 13.48 9.72 3.47
C ARG A 124 13.09 9.18 2.10
N LEU A 125 12.20 8.18 2.07
CA LEU A 125 11.71 7.57 0.83
C LEU A 125 10.74 8.50 0.10
N VAL A 126 9.80 9.14 0.81
CA VAL A 126 8.89 10.15 0.22
C VAL A 126 9.69 11.26 -0.47
N LYS A 127 10.70 11.83 0.22
CA LYS A 127 11.56 12.88 -0.35
C LYS A 127 12.25 12.43 -1.64
N LYS A 128 12.77 11.20 -1.68
CA LYS A 128 13.40 10.63 -2.89
C LYS A 128 12.38 10.41 -3.99
N PHE A 129 11.22 9.84 -3.67
CA PHE A 129 10.18 9.52 -4.64
C PHE A 129 9.62 10.78 -5.31
N ILE A 130 9.30 11.82 -4.54
CA ILE A 130 8.83 13.11 -5.06
C ILE A 130 9.86 13.75 -5.99
N ARG A 131 11.16 13.67 -5.64
CA ARG A 131 12.22 14.16 -6.52
C ARG A 131 12.21 13.44 -7.87
N ILE A 132 11.99 12.12 -7.89
CA ILE A 132 11.87 11.33 -9.11
C ILE A 132 10.62 11.75 -9.91
N LEU A 133 9.46 11.87 -9.26
CA LEU A 133 8.21 12.29 -9.89
C LEU A 133 8.33 13.68 -10.55
N LYS A 134 8.98 14.64 -9.87
CA LYS A 134 9.22 15.99 -10.40
C LYS A 134 10.20 15.98 -11.59
N ARG A 135 11.21 15.09 -11.58
CA ARG A 135 12.16 14.95 -12.70
C ARG A 135 11.52 14.34 -13.94
N ASN A 136 10.58 13.43 -13.77
CA ASN A 136 9.88 12.75 -14.86
C ASN A 136 8.80 13.60 -15.55
N ARG A 137 8.64 14.89 -15.21
CA ARG A 137 7.76 15.86 -15.92
C ARG A 137 8.29 16.29 -17.30
N LYS A 138 9.31 15.61 -17.85
CA LYS A 138 10.02 16.03 -19.08
C LYS A 138 9.61 15.28 -20.36
N TYR A 139 8.53 14.49 -20.33
CA TYR A 139 7.92 13.89 -21.53
C TYR A 139 6.40 13.98 -21.44
#